data_AF-A0A2X4U038-F1
#
_entry.id   AF-A0A2X4U038-F1
#
_cell.length_a   1.000
_cell.length_b   1.000
_cell.length_c   1.000
_cell.angle_alpha   90.00
_cell.angle_beta   90.00
_cell.angle_gamma   90.00
#
_symmetry.space_group_name_H-M   'P 1'
#
loop_
_entity.id
_entity.type
_entity.pdbx_description
1 polymer ?
#
loop_
_entity_poly.entity_id
_entity_poly.type
_entity_poly.pdbx_seq_one_letter_code
_entity_poly.pdbx_strand_id
1 'polypeptide(L)'
;MTASLAAAFAAAALLVLPVPAGNARLRSTKTASLSPLPSGHADPNAVPAAFDLFAACLRAGMPAATAARAVAESAPPGFAAALRRGADRLALGADPADAWDGAGDDELLDDFARAARRSAKSGAPLSDTVAELAVRYRAEAEDRVAADIERAGVLVAGPLGLCFLPAFVCLGIVPVVIGLARDVLGGGLL
;
A
#
# COMPACT_ATOMS: atom_id res chain seq x y z
N MET A 1 46.13 -25.79 20.08
CA MET A 1 44.91 -25.24 20.75
C MET A 1 44.15 -24.21 19.91
N THR A 2 44.81 -23.36 19.12
CA THR A 2 44.14 -22.37 18.25
C THR A 2 43.34 -23.00 17.10
N ALA A 3 43.85 -24.08 16.49
CA ALA A 3 43.15 -24.81 15.43
C ALA A 3 41.85 -25.51 15.90
N SER A 4 41.82 -26.01 17.14
CA SER A 4 40.64 -26.66 17.72
C SER A 4 39.53 -25.66 18.04
N LEU A 5 39.88 -24.44 18.45
CA LEU A 5 38.93 -23.34 18.65
C LEU A 5 38.37 -22.83 17.31
N ALA A 6 39.22 -22.69 16.28
CA ALA A 6 38.76 -22.31 14.94
C ALA A 6 37.78 -23.35 14.34
N ALA A 7 38.07 -24.65 14.51
CA ALA A 7 37.18 -25.73 14.09
C ALA A 7 35.85 -25.76 14.88
N ALA A 8 35.88 -25.47 16.18
CA ALA A 8 34.68 -25.37 17.00
C ALA A 8 33.79 -24.18 16.61
N PHE A 9 34.38 -23.04 16.26
CA PHE A 9 33.64 -21.87 15.75
C PHE A 9 33.05 -22.12 14.35
N ALA A 10 33.77 -22.81 13.47
CA ALA A 10 33.24 -23.20 12.16
C ALA A 10 32.08 -24.21 12.28
N ALA A 11 32.17 -25.16 13.22
CA ALA A 11 31.11 -26.12 13.51
C ALA A 11 29.88 -25.47 14.16
N ALA A 12 30.07 -24.50 15.06
CA ALA A 12 28.98 -23.70 15.64
C ALA A 12 28.32 -22.80 14.58
N ALA A 13 29.08 -22.24 13.63
CA ALA A 13 28.55 -21.49 12.50
C ALA A 13 27.67 -22.37 11.59
N LEU A 14 28.04 -23.65 11.40
CA LEU A 14 27.21 -24.62 10.67
C LEU A 14 25.92 -25.03 11.43
N LEU A 15 25.92 -24.98 12.76
CA LEU A 15 24.77 -25.33 13.60
C LEU A 15 23.78 -24.17 13.82
N VAL A 16 24.25 -22.92 13.72
CA VAL A 16 23.41 -21.71 13.81
C VAL A 16 22.84 -21.29 12.46
N LEU A 17 23.34 -21.86 11.35
CA LEU A 17 22.61 -21.83 10.07
C LEU A 17 21.23 -22.45 10.31
N PRO A 18 20.14 -21.67 10.28
CA PRO A 18 18.82 -22.25 10.31
C PRO A 18 18.72 -23.11 9.04
N VAL A 19 18.70 -24.44 9.20
CA VAL A 19 18.19 -25.32 8.16
C VAL A 19 16.83 -24.71 7.80
N PRO A 20 16.60 -24.27 6.55
CA PRO A 20 15.35 -23.63 6.19
C PRO A 20 14.25 -24.71 6.25
N ALA A 21 13.71 -24.94 7.45
CA ALA A 21 12.51 -25.71 7.69
C ALA A 21 11.33 -24.74 7.57
N GLY A 22 11.03 -24.36 6.33
CA GLY A 22 10.01 -23.35 6.02
C GLY A 22 9.73 -23.21 4.53
N ASN A 23 9.84 -24.31 3.79
CA ASN A 23 9.73 -24.37 2.33
C ASN A 23 8.28 -24.32 1.86
N ALA A 24 7.47 -23.40 2.41
CA ALA A 24 6.03 -23.31 2.14
C ALA A 24 5.57 -21.93 1.59
N ARG A 25 6.47 -20.94 1.42
CA ARG A 25 6.12 -19.67 0.74
C ARG A 25 7.05 -19.25 -0.41
N LEU A 26 7.93 -20.14 -0.86
CA LEU A 26 8.69 -19.95 -2.11
C LEU A 26 8.05 -20.66 -3.33
N ARG A 27 6.89 -21.32 -3.15
CA ARG A 27 6.05 -21.74 -4.29
C ARG A 27 5.26 -20.56 -4.83
N SER A 28 5.93 -19.73 -5.60
CA SER A 28 5.46 -19.22 -6.89
C SER A 28 6.47 -18.20 -7.44
N THR A 29 7.72 -18.63 -7.65
CA THR A 29 8.45 -18.11 -8.81
C THR A 29 7.83 -18.75 -10.05
N LYS A 30 6.59 -18.36 -10.34
CA LYS A 30 6.04 -18.44 -11.69
C LYS A 30 7.10 -17.78 -12.54
N THR A 31 7.76 -18.59 -13.37
CA THR A 31 8.64 -18.14 -14.44
C THR A 31 8.05 -16.84 -14.95
N ALA A 32 8.82 -15.76 -14.88
CA ALA A 32 8.47 -14.51 -15.53
C ALA A 32 8.49 -14.80 -17.04
N SER A 33 7.46 -15.50 -17.53
CA SER A 33 6.82 -15.12 -18.76
C SER A 33 6.69 -13.62 -18.61
N LEU A 34 7.44 -12.89 -19.42
CA LEU A 34 7.16 -11.51 -19.76
C LEU A 34 5.75 -11.53 -20.34
N SER A 35 4.79 -11.67 -19.44
CA SER A 35 3.41 -11.33 -19.65
C SER A 35 3.49 -9.89 -20.11
N PRO A 36 2.77 -9.49 -21.18
CA PRO A 36 2.70 -8.10 -21.56
C PRO A 36 2.54 -7.30 -20.26
N LEU A 37 3.44 -6.33 -20.01
CA LEU A 37 3.34 -5.42 -18.85
C LEU A 37 1.86 -5.10 -18.73
N PRO A 38 1.18 -5.42 -17.61
CA PRO A 38 -0.24 -5.21 -17.50
C PRO A 38 -0.50 -3.76 -17.90
N SER A 39 -1.10 -3.59 -19.08
CA SER A 39 -1.48 -2.30 -19.62
C SER A 39 -2.57 -1.78 -18.71
N GLY A 40 -2.16 -1.04 -17.68
CA GLY A 40 -3.01 -0.59 -16.59
C GLY A 40 -2.51 -1.07 -15.25
N HIS A 41 -1.39 -0.51 -14.76
CA HIS A 41 -1.41 -0.16 -13.34
C HIS A 41 -2.56 0.83 -13.21
N ALA A 42 -3.65 0.42 -12.58
CA ALA A 42 -4.76 1.33 -12.29
C ALA A 42 -4.14 2.51 -11.54
N ASP A 43 -4.13 3.69 -12.17
CA ASP A 43 -3.55 4.88 -11.58
C ASP A 43 -4.28 5.13 -10.24
N PRO A 44 -3.57 5.08 -9.09
CA PRO A 44 -4.18 5.27 -7.78
C PRO A 44 -4.91 6.61 -7.67
N ASN A 45 -4.53 7.60 -8.48
CA ASN A 45 -5.10 8.94 -8.48
C ASN A 45 -6.27 9.12 -9.47
N ALA A 46 -6.62 8.11 -10.27
CA ALA A 46 -7.67 8.27 -11.29
C ALA A 46 -9.05 8.57 -10.69
N VAL A 47 -9.37 7.96 -9.54
CA VAL A 47 -10.61 8.24 -8.80
C VAL A 47 -10.58 9.64 -8.17
N PRO A 48 -9.58 10.01 -7.33
CA PRO A 48 -9.45 11.38 -6.82
C PRO A 48 -9.54 12.45 -7.91
N ALA A 49 -8.86 12.24 -9.04
CA ALA A 49 -8.89 13.17 -10.17
C ALA A 49 -10.29 13.31 -10.79
N ALA A 50 -11.06 12.22 -10.88
CA ALA A 50 -12.44 12.28 -11.35
C ALA A 50 -13.34 13.05 -10.36
N PHE A 51 -13.15 12.88 -9.06
CA PHE A 51 -13.85 13.69 -8.05
C PHE A 51 -13.46 15.17 -8.14
N ASP A 52 -12.17 15.50 -8.27
CA ASP A 52 -11.71 16.89 -8.43
C ASP A 52 -12.31 17.54 -9.68
N LEU A 53 -12.34 16.82 -10.81
CA LEU A 53 -12.98 17.30 -12.03
C LEU A 53 -14.47 17.54 -11.84
N PHE A 54 -15.17 16.61 -11.15
CA PHE A 54 -16.59 16.78 -10.89
C PHE A 54 -16.87 17.97 -9.96
N ALA A 55 -16.08 18.14 -8.91
CA ALA A 55 -16.13 19.31 -8.04
C ALA A 55 -15.86 20.61 -8.81
N ALA A 56 -14.88 20.62 -9.71
CA ALA A 56 -14.57 21.77 -10.56
C ALA A 56 -15.73 22.14 -11.50
N CYS A 57 -16.35 21.14 -12.17
CA CYS A 57 -17.53 21.35 -13.00
C CYS A 57 -18.70 21.94 -12.20
N LEU A 58 -18.97 21.41 -11.01
CA LEU A 58 -20.04 21.91 -10.12
C LEU A 58 -19.76 23.35 -9.66
N ARG A 59 -18.53 23.68 -9.27
CA ARG A 59 -18.12 25.05 -8.90
C ARG A 59 -18.21 26.03 -10.06
N ALA A 60 -18.01 25.56 -11.29
CA ALA A 60 -18.23 26.36 -12.50
C ALA A 60 -19.72 26.59 -12.79
N GLY A 61 -20.64 26.08 -11.97
CA GLY A 61 -22.09 26.23 -12.12
C GLY A 61 -22.72 25.22 -13.07
N MET A 62 -21.99 24.18 -13.49
CA MET A 62 -22.55 23.15 -14.35
C MET A 62 -23.60 22.31 -13.59
N PRO A 63 -24.77 22.01 -14.19
CA PRO A 63 -25.74 21.11 -13.59
C PRO A 63 -25.13 19.73 -13.30
N ALA A 64 -25.48 19.12 -12.16
CA ALA A 64 -24.88 17.86 -11.70
C ALA A 64 -24.98 16.72 -12.72
N ALA A 65 -26.11 16.60 -13.43
CA ALA A 65 -26.26 15.60 -14.50
C ALA A 65 -25.27 15.80 -15.66
N THR A 66 -25.12 17.05 -16.11
CA THR A 66 -24.20 17.40 -17.21
C THR A 66 -22.75 17.22 -16.79
N ALA A 67 -22.40 17.65 -15.57
CA ALA A 67 -21.07 17.50 -15.00
C ALA A 67 -20.69 16.01 -14.83
N ALA A 68 -21.61 15.18 -14.34
CA ALA A 68 -21.37 13.75 -14.21
C ALA A 68 -21.19 13.04 -15.56
N ARG A 69 -21.94 13.43 -16.60
CA ARG A 69 -21.72 12.91 -17.97
C ARG A 69 -20.34 13.29 -18.51
N ALA A 70 -19.95 14.55 -18.36
CA ALA A 70 -18.65 15.04 -18.82
C ALA A 70 -17.48 14.32 -18.10
N VAL A 71 -17.55 14.20 -16.77
CA VAL A 71 -16.52 13.51 -15.97
C VAL A 71 -16.44 12.02 -16.31
N ALA A 72 -17.57 11.39 -16.65
CA ALA A 72 -17.60 9.98 -17.02
C ALA A 72 -16.84 9.64 -18.31
N GLU A 73 -16.41 10.63 -19.10
CA GLU A 73 -15.56 10.41 -20.28
C GLU A 73 -14.11 10.09 -19.89
N SER A 74 -13.63 10.62 -18.76
CA SER A 74 -12.27 10.43 -18.26
C SER A 74 -12.18 9.59 -16.98
N ALA A 75 -13.32 9.26 -16.35
CA ALA A 75 -13.36 8.49 -15.11
C ALA A 75 -13.04 7.00 -15.31
N PRO A 76 -12.51 6.31 -14.28
CA PRO A 76 -12.34 4.85 -14.28
C PRO A 76 -13.64 4.11 -14.58
N PRO A 77 -13.61 2.93 -15.24
CA PRO A 77 -14.81 2.27 -15.79
C PRO A 77 -15.97 2.07 -14.80
N GLY A 78 -15.66 1.65 -13.57
CA GLY A 78 -16.67 1.45 -12.52
C GLY A 78 -17.34 2.77 -12.11
N PHE A 79 -16.55 3.81 -11.89
CA PHE A 79 -17.06 5.13 -11.51
C PHE A 79 -17.74 5.85 -12.68
N ALA A 80 -17.23 5.71 -13.91
CA ALA A 80 -17.86 6.24 -15.11
C ALA A 80 -19.28 5.66 -15.33
N ALA A 81 -19.46 4.35 -15.13
CA ALA A 81 -20.76 3.71 -15.24
C ALA A 81 -21.74 4.22 -14.18
N ALA A 82 -21.27 4.45 -12.96
CA ALA A 82 -22.04 5.04 -11.88
C ALA A 82 -22.46 6.49 -12.19
N LEU A 83 -21.52 7.33 -12.65
CA LEU A 83 -21.77 8.72 -13.01
C LEU A 83 -22.79 8.85 -14.15
N ARG A 84 -22.69 8.01 -15.19
CA ARG A 84 -23.67 7.99 -16.29
C ARG A 84 -25.06 7.61 -15.80
N ARG A 85 -25.17 6.55 -14.98
CA ARG A 85 -26.46 6.13 -14.41
C ARG A 85 -27.09 7.21 -13.53
N GLY A 86 -26.30 7.84 -12.66
CA GLY A 86 -26.78 8.94 -11.83
C GLY A 86 -27.18 10.17 -12.63
N ALA A 87 -26.40 10.52 -13.65
CA ALA A 87 -26.76 11.60 -14.57
C ALA A 87 -28.06 11.34 -15.32
N ASP A 88 -28.29 10.12 -15.78
CA ASP A 88 -29.53 9.73 -16.46
C ASP A 88 -30.72 9.83 -15.51
N ARG A 89 -30.59 9.39 -14.26
CA ARG A 89 -31.65 9.53 -13.24
C ARG A 89 -31.95 11.00 -12.93
N LEU A 90 -30.93 11.83 -12.74
CA LEU A 90 -31.11 13.27 -12.55
C LEU A 90 -31.78 13.92 -13.77
N ALA A 91 -31.41 13.53 -14.99
CA ALA A 91 -32.02 14.03 -16.21
C ALA A 91 -33.50 13.63 -16.35
N LEU A 92 -33.89 12.49 -15.76
CA LEU A 92 -35.27 12.03 -15.66
C LEU A 92 -36.05 12.67 -14.48
N GLY A 93 -35.41 13.55 -13.70
CA GLY A 93 -36.05 14.25 -12.58
C GLY A 93 -36.11 13.45 -11.29
N ALA A 94 -35.26 12.42 -11.12
CA ALA A 94 -35.14 11.72 -9.84
C ALA A 94 -34.68 12.68 -8.72
N ASP A 95 -35.08 12.37 -7.49
CA ASP A 95 -34.58 13.09 -6.31
C ASP A 95 -33.04 13.01 -6.25
N PRO A 96 -32.32 14.15 -6.16
CA PRO A 96 -30.87 14.15 -5.99
C PRO A 96 -30.35 13.30 -4.82
N ALA A 97 -31.18 13.08 -3.80
CA ALA A 97 -30.85 12.22 -2.66
C ALA A 97 -30.75 10.73 -3.03
N ASP A 98 -31.44 10.29 -4.09
CA ASP A 98 -31.56 8.88 -4.49
C ASP A 98 -30.98 8.63 -5.89
N ALA A 99 -30.63 9.68 -6.63
CA ALA A 99 -30.11 9.57 -7.98
C ALA A 99 -28.82 8.76 -8.09
N TRP A 100 -28.06 8.64 -7.00
CA TRP A 100 -26.77 7.93 -6.97
C TRP A 100 -26.87 6.51 -6.40
N ASP A 101 -28.08 6.06 -6.03
CA ASP A 101 -28.29 4.79 -5.33
C ASP A 101 -28.18 3.58 -6.25
N GLY A 102 -27.60 2.48 -5.75
CA GLY A 102 -27.48 1.24 -6.53
C GLY A 102 -26.67 1.42 -7.82
N ALA A 103 -25.73 2.38 -7.81
CA ALA A 103 -24.89 2.64 -8.96
C ALA A 103 -23.79 1.58 -9.16
N GLY A 104 -23.71 0.55 -8.29
CA GLY A 104 -22.67 -0.49 -8.22
C GLY A 104 -22.45 -1.03 -6.79
N ASP A 105 -21.74 -2.16 -6.67
CA ASP A 105 -21.44 -2.87 -5.40
C ASP A 105 -19.98 -2.60 -4.94
N ASP A 106 -19.56 -1.34 -4.95
CA ASP A 106 -18.21 -0.91 -4.58
C ASP A 106 -18.29 0.08 -3.41
N GLU A 107 -17.44 -0.09 -2.40
CA GLU A 107 -17.36 0.77 -1.21
C GLU A 107 -17.16 2.24 -1.59
N LEU A 108 -16.40 2.49 -2.66
CA LEU A 108 -16.21 3.83 -3.21
C LEU A 108 -17.51 4.52 -3.57
N LEU A 109 -18.39 3.75 -4.20
CA LEU A 109 -19.63 4.27 -4.71
C LEU A 109 -20.67 4.43 -3.61
N ASP A 110 -20.68 3.52 -2.64
CA ASP A 110 -21.51 3.65 -1.44
C ASP A 110 -21.15 4.92 -0.66
N ASP A 111 -19.86 5.22 -0.54
CA ASP A 111 -19.38 6.43 0.11
C ASP A 111 -19.77 7.70 -0.66
N PHE A 112 -19.64 7.67 -1.99
CA PHE A 112 -20.11 8.77 -2.84
C PHE A 112 -21.63 8.97 -2.75
N ALA A 113 -22.42 7.91 -2.87
CA ALA A 113 -23.88 7.99 -2.77
C ALA A 113 -24.33 8.50 -1.40
N ARG A 114 -23.69 8.03 -0.31
CA ARG A 114 -23.94 8.52 1.05
C ARG A 114 -23.58 10.00 1.20
N ALA A 115 -22.45 10.43 0.65
CA ALA A 115 -22.03 11.82 0.70
C ALA A 115 -22.96 12.74 -0.12
N ALA A 116 -23.36 12.30 -1.31
CA ALA A 116 -24.30 13.02 -2.16
C ALA A 116 -25.68 13.15 -1.50
N ARG A 117 -26.20 12.07 -0.90
CA ARG A 117 -27.46 12.09 -0.15
C ARG A 117 -27.39 13.04 1.05
N ARG A 118 -26.28 13.05 1.77
CA ARG A 118 -26.07 13.97 2.90
C ARG A 118 -26.09 15.42 2.42
N SER A 119 -25.38 15.72 1.33
CA SER A 119 -25.37 17.04 0.69
C SER A 119 -26.78 17.47 0.24
N ALA A 120 -27.54 16.59 -0.40
CA ALA A 120 -28.92 16.86 -0.80
C ALA A 120 -29.83 17.16 0.41
N LYS A 121 -29.69 16.40 1.50
CA LYS A 121 -30.49 16.57 2.72
C LYS A 121 -30.12 17.82 3.53
N SER A 122 -28.84 18.18 3.59
CA SER A 122 -28.36 19.32 4.37
C SER A 122 -28.33 20.64 3.59
N GLY A 123 -28.40 20.58 2.26
CA GLY A 123 -28.18 21.72 1.37
C GLY A 123 -26.70 22.12 1.23
N ALA A 124 -25.77 21.34 1.79
CA ALA A 124 -24.34 21.60 1.63
C ALA A 124 -23.93 21.41 0.15
N PRO A 125 -23.00 22.22 -0.41
CA PRO A 125 -22.60 22.11 -1.80
C PRO A 125 -22.00 20.72 -2.12
N LEU A 126 -22.55 20.05 -3.14
CA LEU A 126 -22.04 18.76 -3.62
C LEU A 126 -20.59 18.86 -4.10
N SER A 127 -20.17 20.04 -4.59
CA SER A 127 -18.78 20.29 -4.96
C SER A 127 -17.80 20.11 -3.80
N ASP A 128 -18.21 20.48 -2.58
CA ASP A 128 -17.33 20.44 -1.42
C ASP A 128 -17.26 19.05 -0.84
N THR A 129 -18.38 18.33 -0.79
CA THR A 129 -18.39 16.92 -0.37
C THR A 129 -17.61 16.03 -1.32
N VAL A 130 -17.68 16.28 -2.64
CA VAL A 130 -16.88 15.55 -3.62
C VAL A 130 -15.39 15.90 -3.54
N ALA A 131 -15.05 17.17 -3.29
CA ALA A 131 -13.66 17.56 -3.07
C ALA A 131 -13.07 16.93 -1.79
N GLU A 132 -13.87 16.79 -0.74
CA GLU A 132 -13.47 16.07 0.48
C GLU A 132 -13.20 14.58 0.19
N LEU A 133 -14.06 13.93 -0.61
CA LEU A 133 -13.81 12.57 -1.07
C LEU A 133 -12.50 12.47 -1.87
N ALA A 134 -12.22 13.43 -2.76
CA ALA A 134 -10.96 13.46 -3.50
C ALA A 134 -9.73 13.52 -2.58
N VAL A 135 -9.77 14.36 -1.54
CA VAL A 135 -8.70 14.45 -0.53
C VAL A 135 -8.54 13.12 0.23
N ARG A 136 -9.66 12.52 0.66
CA ARG A 136 -9.64 11.26 1.41
C ARG A 136 -9.05 10.11 0.58
N TYR A 137 -9.52 9.91 -0.67
CA TYR A 137 -9.00 8.86 -1.54
C TYR A 137 -7.55 9.08 -1.95
N ARG A 138 -7.09 10.34 -2.02
CA ARG A 138 -5.67 10.65 -2.23
C ARG A 138 -4.83 10.24 -1.03
N ALA A 139 -5.27 10.55 0.19
CA ALA A 139 -4.59 10.09 1.41
C ALA A 139 -4.53 8.56 1.49
N GLU A 140 -5.63 7.86 1.20
CA GLU A 140 -5.66 6.39 1.14
C GLU A 140 -4.74 5.81 0.06
N ALA A 141 -4.57 6.50 -1.07
CA ALA A 141 -3.62 6.11 -2.10
C ALA A 141 -2.17 6.30 -1.63
N GLU A 142 -1.86 7.43 -1.00
CA GLU A 142 -0.55 7.73 -0.42
C GLU A 142 -0.17 6.74 0.68
N ASP A 143 -1.10 6.42 1.59
CA ASP A 143 -0.90 5.45 2.67
C ASP A 143 -0.56 4.05 2.13
N ARG A 144 -1.25 3.61 1.06
CA ARG A 144 -0.95 2.33 0.40
C ARG A 144 0.45 2.31 -0.20
N VAL A 145 0.82 3.38 -0.90
CA VAL A 145 2.15 3.52 -1.50
C VAL A 145 3.24 3.56 -0.41
N ALA A 146 3.01 4.29 0.68
CA ALA A 146 3.92 4.36 1.81
C ALA A 146 4.12 2.97 2.47
N ALA A 147 3.03 2.23 2.71
CA ALA A 147 3.10 0.88 3.26
C ALA A 147 3.90 -0.08 2.38
N ASP A 148 3.81 0.05 1.05
CA ASP A 148 4.58 -0.76 0.12
C ASP A 148 6.08 -0.39 0.11
N ILE A 149 6.40 0.90 0.23
CA ILE A 149 7.78 1.39 0.36
C ILE A 149 8.43 0.88 1.65
N GLU A 150 7.73 0.94 2.78
CA GLU A 150 8.24 0.45 4.07
C GLU A 150 8.56 -1.06 4.02
N ARG A 151 7.67 -1.84 3.42
CA ARG A 151 7.87 -3.28 3.22
C ARG A 151 9.05 -3.58 2.30
N ALA A 152 9.22 -2.80 1.23
CA ALA A 152 10.36 -2.94 0.34
C ALA A 152 11.68 -2.69 1.09
N GLY A 153 11.74 -1.69 1.97
CA GLY A 153 12.92 -1.42 2.80
C GLY A 153 13.32 -2.62 3.68
N VAL A 154 12.34 -3.28 4.31
CA VAL A 154 12.57 -4.48 5.12
C VAL A 154 13.05 -5.65 4.25
N LEU A 155 12.45 -5.85 3.08
CA LEU A 155 12.86 -6.92 2.15
C LEU A 155 14.28 -6.73 1.61
N VAL A 156 14.74 -5.48 1.46
CA VAL A 156 16.10 -5.15 1.02
C VAL A 156 17.11 -5.28 2.17
N ALA A 157 16.80 -4.74 3.34
CA ALA A 157 17.72 -4.72 4.48
C ALA A 157 17.79 -6.07 5.24
N GLY A 158 16.69 -6.82 5.28
CA GLY A 158 16.58 -8.11 5.98
C GLY A 158 17.67 -9.13 5.63
N PRO A 159 17.91 -9.48 4.36
CA PRO A 159 18.95 -10.44 3.99
C PRO A 159 20.36 -9.96 4.32
N LEU A 160 20.63 -8.65 4.21
CA LEU A 160 21.92 -8.09 4.58
C LEU A 160 22.17 -8.19 6.09
N GLY A 161 21.15 -7.87 6.91
CA GLY A 161 21.22 -8.03 8.36
C GLY A 161 21.42 -9.49 8.77
N LEU A 162 20.74 -10.43 8.10
CA LEU A 162 20.90 -11.87 8.33
C LEU A 162 22.33 -12.35 8.00
N CYS A 163 22.96 -11.81 6.95
CA CYS A 163 24.34 -12.11 6.61
C CYS A 163 25.35 -11.43 7.55
N PHE A 164 25.07 -10.21 8.03
CA PHE A 164 25.99 -9.44 8.87
C PHE A 164 26.07 -9.97 10.31
N LEU A 165 24.95 -10.43 10.87
CA LEU A 165 24.88 -10.91 12.25
C LEU A 165 25.91 -12.00 12.59
N PRO A 166 26.03 -13.12 11.83
CA PRO A 166 27.04 -14.14 12.11
C PRO A 166 28.47 -13.62 11.93
N ALA A 167 28.72 -12.78 10.92
CA ALA A 167 30.04 -12.19 10.69
C ALA A 167 30.47 -11.29 11.86
N PHE A 168 29.56 -10.46 12.38
CA PHE A 168 29.81 -9.60 13.54
C PHE A 168 30.12 -10.41 14.81
N VAL A 169 29.43 -11.53 15.03
CA VAL A 169 29.70 -12.41 16.17
C VAL A 169 31.12 -13.00 16.08
N CYS A 170 31.47 -13.59 14.93
CA CYS A 170 32.76 -14.24 14.73
C CYS A 170 33.94 -13.26 14.74
N LEU A 171 33.79 -12.10 14.11
CA LEU A 171 34.87 -11.13 13.94
C LEU A 171 34.93 -10.08 15.07
N GLY A 172 33.80 -9.75 15.69
CA GLY A 172 33.70 -8.71 16.70
C GLY A 172 33.63 -9.24 18.14
N ILE A 173 32.59 -10.03 18.45
CA ILE A 173 32.29 -10.43 19.84
C ILE A 173 33.26 -11.49 20.35
N VAL A 174 33.47 -12.55 19.56
CA VAL A 174 34.26 -13.72 19.96
C VAL A 174 35.69 -13.35 20.38
N PRO A 175 36.46 -12.55 19.63
CA PRO A 175 37.82 -12.18 20.01
C PRO A 175 37.87 -11.37 21.32
N VAL A 176 36.91 -10.47 21.51
CA VAL A 176 36.84 -9.61 22.71
C VAL A 176 36.54 -10.45 23.96
N VAL A 177 35.59 -11.38 23.88
CA VAL A 177 35.26 -12.29 25.00
C VAL A 177 36.45 -13.18 25.35
N ILE A 178 37.18 -13.70 24.35
CA ILE A 178 38.39 -14.50 24.59
C ILE A 178 39.48 -13.67 25.28
N GLY A 179 39.66 -12.41 24.86
CA GLY A 179 40.60 -11.49 25.50
C GLY A 179 40.26 -11.24 26.97
N LEU A 180 39.02 -10.85 27.26
CA LEU A 180 38.56 -10.63 28.64
C LEU A 180 38.63 -11.89 29.50
N ALA A 181 38.22 -13.04 28.97
CA ALA A 181 38.28 -14.28 29.72
C ALA A 181 39.72 -14.63 30.13
N ARG A 182 40.71 -14.33 29.28
CA ARG A 182 42.13 -14.50 29.61
C ARG A 182 42.60 -13.54 30.70
N ASP A 183 42.23 -12.27 30.61
CA ASP A 183 42.63 -11.28 31.62
C ASP A 183 42.03 -11.59 33.01
N VAL A 184 40.77 -12.02 33.05
CA VAL A 184 40.08 -12.32 34.32
C VAL A 184 40.53 -13.66 34.92
N LEU A 185 40.68 -14.73 34.11
CA LEU A 185 41.18 -16.02 34.62
C LEU A 185 42.70 -16.01 34.87
N GLY A 186 43.45 -15.18 34.15
CA GLY A 186 44.91 -15.06 34.28
C GLY A 186 45.35 -14.08 35.37
N GLY A 187 44.57 -13.03 35.65
CA GLY A 187 44.86 -12.03 36.68
C GLY A 187 44.38 -12.38 38.09
N GLY A 188 43.53 -13.39 38.25
CA GLY A 188 43.04 -13.87 39.56
C GLY A 188 43.84 -15.06 40.15
N LEU A 189 44.87 -15.54 39.45
CA LEU A 189 45.65 -16.71 39.85
C LEU A 189 47.16 -16.47 39.76
N LEU A 190 47.65 -15.35 40.31
CA LEU A 190 49.04 -15.17 40.75
C LEU A 190 49.06 -14.29 41.99
#